data_AF-A0A2R6QBB4-F1
#
_entry.id   AF-A0A2R6QBB4-F1
#
_cell.length_a   1.000
_cell.length_b   1.000
_cell.length_c   1.000
_cell.angle_alpha   90.00
_cell.angle_beta   90.00
_cell.angle_gamma   90.00
#
_symmetry.space_group_name_H-M   'P 1'
#
loop_
_entity.id
_entity.type
_entity.pdbx_description
1 polymer ?
#
loop_
_entity_poly.entity_id
_entity_poly.type
_entity_poly.pdbx_seq_one_letter_code
_entity_poly.pdbx_strand_id
1 'polypeptide(L)'
;MKSWKGSFRGSSADNLHEILKAYTKKPGNEYYARYVSIVQSSGTGKSRMNDELAKDIVYMSVNLSRGDSHTSTYPPADNQTREFLFQPICSTSNREEIELQGQALLYGLLVVTQRYLMTLE
;
A
#
# COMPACT_ATOMS: atom_id res chain seq x y z
N MET A 1 11.83 -3.29 -17.47
CA MET A 1 12.27 -4.49 -16.72
C MET A 1 13.77 -4.57 -16.40
N LYS A 2 14.68 -3.84 -17.07
CA LYS A 2 16.11 -3.85 -16.71
C LYS A 2 16.41 -3.30 -15.30
N SER A 3 15.61 -2.35 -14.81
CA SER A 3 15.82 -1.69 -13.50
C SER A 3 15.67 -2.61 -12.29
N TRP A 4 15.00 -3.77 -12.42
CA TRP A 4 14.84 -4.75 -11.33
C TRP A 4 15.92 -5.83 -11.31
N LYS A 5 16.76 -5.90 -12.36
CA LYS A 5 17.80 -6.94 -12.50
C LYS A 5 19.10 -6.60 -11.76
N GLY A 6 19.35 -5.32 -11.47
CA GLY A 6 20.53 -4.88 -10.73
C GLY A 6 20.27 -4.82 -9.24
N SER A 7 21.32 -4.97 -8.43
CA SER A 7 21.25 -4.71 -6.99
C SER A 7 20.73 -3.29 -6.73
N PHE A 8 19.88 -3.15 -5.73
CA PHE A 8 19.47 -1.84 -5.26
C PHE A 8 20.68 -1.04 -4.77
N ARG A 9 20.64 0.28 -4.97
CA ARG A 9 21.73 1.18 -4.60
C ARG A 9 21.21 2.28 -3.68
N GLY A 10 22.00 2.58 -2.66
CA GLY A 10 21.63 3.54 -1.61
C GLY A 10 20.89 2.86 -0.45
N SER A 11 20.57 3.66 0.57
CA SER A 11 19.97 3.20 1.83
C SER A 11 18.54 3.71 2.01
N SER A 12 17.86 4.11 0.93
CA SER A 12 16.54 4.74 1.05
C SER A 12 15.45 3.78 1.53
N ALA A 13 15.53 2.50 1.16
CA ALA A 13 14.64 1.45 1.69
C ALA A 13 14.87 1.24 3.20
N ASP A 14 16.13 1.12 3.63
CA ASP A 14 16.49 0.98 5.05
C ASP A 14 16.02 2.20 5.87
N ASN A 15 16.28 3.40 5.35
CA ASN A 15 15.86 4.64 6.01
C ASN A 15 14.32 4.72 6.12
N LEU A 16 13.59 4.33 5.08
CA LEU A 16 12.13 4.26 5.13
C LEU A 16 11.66 3.24 6.17
N HIS A 17 12.29 2.07 6.23
CA HIS A 17 11.99 1.04 7.22
C HIS A 17 12.14 1.57 8.66
N GLU A 18 13.27 2.23 8.96
CA GLU A 18 13.53 2.78 10.29
C GLU A 18 12.56 3.91 10.65
N ILE A 19 12.17 4.75 9.68
CA ILE A 19 11.13 5.77 9.87
C ILE A 19 9.79 5.08 10.23
N LEU A 20 9.36 4.08 9.46
CA LEU A 20 8.10 3.39 9.71
C LEU A 20 8.08 2.69 11.09
N LYS A 21 9.20 2.07 11.49
CA LYS A 21 9.37 1.50 12.83
C LYS A 21 9.24 2.55 13.92
N ALA A 22 9.92 3.69 13.77
CA ALA A 22 9.87 4.77 14.75
C ALA A 22 8.45 5.32 14.92
N TYR A 23 7.71 5.52 13.82
CA TYR A 23 6.32 5.99 13.84
C TYR A 23 5.34 4.98 14.45
N THR A 24 5.65 3.68 14.34
CA THR A 24 4.83 2.61 14.93
C THR A 24 5.02 2.51 16.46
N LYS A 25 6.22 2.80 16.96
CA LYS A 25 6.58 2.66 18.38
C LYS A 25 6.30 3.90 19.24
N LYS A 26 5.96 5.05 18.65
CA LYS A 26 5.83 6.31 19.38
C LYS A 26 4.54 6.35 20.22
N PRO A 27 4.63 6.41 21.56
CA PRO A 27 3.44 6.55 22.42
C PRO A 27 2.75 7.90 22.19
N GLY A 28 1.41 7.94 22.32
CA GLY A 28 0.61 9.15 22.13
C GLY A 28 0.27 9.50 20.67
N ASN A 29 0.64 8.66 19.71
CA ASN A 29 0.34 8.85 18.28
C ASN A 29 -0.94 8.11 17.83
N GLU A 30 -1.77 7.68 18.77
CA GLU A 30 -3.03 6.97 18.51
C GLU A 30 -4.13 7.86 17.94
N TYR A 31 -3.99 9.18 18.09
CA TYR A 31 -4.92 10.17 17.54
C TYR A 31 -4.65 10.52 16.07
N TYR A 32 -3.50 10.13 15.52
CA TYR A 32 -3.13 10.43 14.14
C TYR A 32 -2.98 9.16 13.31
N ALA A 33 -3.53 9.19 12.10
CA ALA A 33 -3.31 8.13 11.13
C ALA A 33 -1.81 8.00 10.82
N ARG A 34 -1.30 6.77 10.85
CA ARG A 34 0.09 6.45 10.47
C ARG A 34 0.20 6.49 8.96
N TYR A 35 0.43 7.69 8.44
CA TYR A 35 0.45 7.97 7.01
C TYR A 35 1.74 8.68 6.61
N VAL A 36 2.33 8.26 5.49
CA VAL A 36 3.49 8.91 4.87
C VAL A 36 3.15 9.18 3.41
N SER A 37 3.14 10.45 3.02
CA SER A 37 3.02 10.85 1.62
C SER A 37 4.39 10.85 0.95
N ILE A 38 4.48 10.23 -0.23
CA ILE A 38 5.70 10.23 -1.05
C ILE A 38 5.40 11.01 -2.33
N VAL A 39 5.66 12.31 -2.32
CA VAL A 39 5.39 13.22 -3.44
C VAL A 39 6.67 13.48 -4.24
N GLN A 40 6.97 12.67 -5.26
CA GLN A 40 8.12 12.90 -6.14
C GLN A 40 7.79 12.60 -7.61
N SER A 41 8.53 13.22 -8.54
CA SER A 41 8.42 13.01 -9.99
C SER A 41 8.64 11.55 -10.43
N SER A 42 8.16 11.19 -11.62
CA SER A 42 8.39 9.86 -12.21
C SER A 42 9.89 9.56 -12.33
N GLY A 43 10.28 8.28 -12.17
CA GLY A 43 11.67 7.84 -12.32
C GLY A 43 12.60 8.01 -11.11
N THR A 44 12.13 8.56 -9.99
CA THR A 44 12.93 8.78 -8.76
C THR A 44 13.17 7.53 -7.91
N GLY A 45 12.81 6.34 -8.41
CA GLY A 45 13.07 5.08 -7.71
C GLY A 45 12.09 4.72 -6.60
N LYS A 46 10.97 5.44 -6.42
CA LYS A 46 9.94 5.15 -5.40
C LYS A 46 9.46 3.69 -5.40
N SER A 47 9.00 3.20 -6.56
CA SER A 47 8.51 1.82 -6.68
C SER A 47 9.62 0.80 -6.40
N ARG A 48 10.87 1.13 -6.73
CA ARG A 48 12.02 0.28 -6.42
C ARG A 48 12.36 0.31 -4.92
N MET A 49 12.28 1.46 -4.27
CA MET A 49 12.44 1.56 -2.82
C MET A 49 11.39 0.73 -2.07
N ASN A 50 10.13 0.79 -2.50
CA ASN A 50 9.06 -0.03 -1.92
C ASN A 50 9.25 -1.53 -2.20
N ASP A 51 9.69 -1.90 -3.41
CA ASP A 51 10.03 -3.29 -3.79
C ASP A 51 11.15 -3.88 -2.93
N GLU A 52 12.15 -3.08 -2.57
CA GLU A 52 13.23 -3.50 -1.68
C GLU A 52 12.75 -3.61 -0.23
N LEU A 53 11.96 -2.63 0.23
CA LEU A 53 11.33 -2.70 1.55
C LEU A 53 10.43 -3.95 1.71
N ALA A 54 9.72 -4.33 0.65
CA ALA A 54 8.85 -5.50 0.62
C ALA A 54 9.59 -6.85 0.84
N LYS A 55 10.92 -6.86 0.78
CA LYS A 55 11.72 -8.04 1.12
C LYS A 55 11.86 -8.24 2.62
N ASP A 56 11.73 -7.18 3.40
CA ASP A 56 11.89 -7.20 4.86
C ASP A 56 10.55 -7.20 5.61
N ILE A 57 9.50 -6.65 5.00
CA ILE A 57 8.17 -6.52 5.63
C ILE A 57 7.06 -6.98 4.69
N VAL A 58 5.94 -7.41 5.27
CA VAL A 58 4.71 -7.64 4.51
C VAL A 58 4.25 -6.32 3.91
N TYR A 59 4.24 -6.26 2.58
CA TYR A 59 3.95 -5.07 1.81
C TYR A 59 2.86 -5.36 0.78
N MET A 60 1.85 -4.50 0.73
CA MET A 60 0.83 -4.50 -0.32
C MET A 60 0.87 -3.15 -1.04
N SER A 61 1.13 -3.18 -2.35
CA SER A 61 0.97 -2.02 -3.21
C SER A 61 -0.44 -2.02 -3.78
N VAL A 62 -1.16 -0.91 -3.60
CA VAL A 62 -2.46 -0.67 -4.24
C VAL A 62 -2.38 0.63 -5.02
N ASN A 63 -2.77 0.59 -6.28
CA ASN A 63 -2.87 1.75 -7.15
C ASN A 63 -4.32 2.18 -7.32
N LEU A 64 -4.65 3.30 -6.69
CA LEU A 64 -6.00 3.87 -6.65
C LEU A 64 -6.23 4.97 -7.69
N SER A 65 -5.38 5.08 -8.71
CA SER A 65 -5.52 6.08 -9.78
C SER A 65 -6.94 6.08 -10.35
N ARG A 66 -7.53 7.26 -10.56
CA ARG A 66 -8.86 7.44 -11.17
C ARG A 66 -8.87 7.17 -12.68
N GLY A 67 -7.70 6.89 -13.26
CA GLY A 67 -7.46 6.72 -14.70
C GLY A 67 -8.63 6.11 -15.44
N ASP A 68 -9.32 6.97 -16.15
CA ASP A 68 -10.32 6.74 -17.16
C ASP A 68 -9.56 6.35 -18.44
N SER A 69 -9.71 5.10 -18.84
CA SER A 69 -9.04 4.45 -19.98
C SER A 69 -7.57 4.05 -19.78
N HIS A 70 -7.21 2.95 -20.45
CA HIS A 70 -5.94 2.20 -20.40
C HIS A 70 -4.67 2.99 -20.80
N THR A 71 -4.69 4.32 -20.85
CA THR A 71 -3.66 5.12 -21.54
C THR A 71 -3.04 6.27 -20.72
N SER A 72 -3.56 6.69 -19.57
CA SER A 72 -3.08 7.93 -18.91
C SER A 72 -2.14 7.73 -17.70
N THR A 73 -2.22 6.61 -16.97
CA THR A 73 -1.41 6.44 -15.75
C THR A 73 -0.67 5.10 -15.71
N TYR A 74 0.62 5.15 -15.39
CA TYR A 74 1.45 3.99 -15.14
C TYR A 74 2.00 4.03 -13.70
N PRO A 75 1.86 2.94 -12.91
CA PRO A 75 1.21 1.67 -13.28
C PRO A 75 -0.31 1.82 -13.50
N PRO A 76 -0.98 0.85 -14.16
CA PRO A 76 -2.45 0.81 -14.26
C PRO A 76 -3.13 0.76 -12.89
N ALA A 77 -4.36 1.23 -12.79
CA ALA A 77 -5.14 1.19 -11.55
C ALA A 77 -5.60 -0.24 -11.20
N ASP A 78 -5.66 -0.54 -9.91
CA ASP A 78 -6.24 -1.78 -9.38
C ASP A 78 -7.76 -1.62 -9.30
N ASN A 79 -8.43 -1.77 -10.44
CA ASN A 79 -9.84 -1.41 -10.61
C ASN A 79 -10.76 -2.05 -9.55
N GLN A 80 -10.60 -3.34 -9.26
CA GLN A 80 -11.43 -4.05 -8.27
C GLN A 80 -11.23 -3.49 -6.86
N THR A 81 -9.98 -3.29 -6.44
CA THR A 81 -9.65 -2.74 -5.12
C THR A 81 -10.10 -1.29 -5.00
N ARG A 82 -9.94 -0.50 -6.07
CA ARG A 82 -10.42 0.88 -6.16
C ARG A 82 -11.95 0.93 -6.06
N GLU A 83 -12.66 0.16 -6.88
CA GLU A 83 -14.12 0.12 -6.84
C GLU A 83 -14.62 -0.29 -5.46
N PHE A 84 -14.05 -1.35 -4.87
CA PHE A 84 -14.36 -1.75 -3.51
C PHE A 84 -14.15 -0.57 -2.54
N LEU A 85 -12.98 0.05 -2.50
CA LEU A 85 -12.68 1.12 -1.55
C LEU A 85 -13.48 2.42 -1.76
N PHE A 86 -13.87 2.75 -3.00
CA PHE A 86 -14.49 4.04 -3.32
C PHE A 86 -16.01 3.99 -3.58
N GLN A 87 -16.57 2.83 -3.95
CA GLN A 87 -17.99 2.72 -4.32
C GLN A 87 -18.93 3.16 -3.18
N PRO A 88 -18.79 2.70 -1.92
CA PRO A 88 -19.68 3.14 -0.84
C PRO A 88 -19.39 4.57 -0.35
N ILE A 89 -18.13 5.05 -0.38
CA ILE A 89 -17.80 6.45 -0.04
C ILE A 89 -18.56 7.43 -0.96
N CYS A 90 -18.76 7.04 -2.22
CA CYS A 90 -19.49 7.84 -3.20
C CYS A 90 -21.02 7.65 -3.17
N SER A 91 -21.53 6.53 -2.63
CA SER A 91 -22.97 6.21 -2.65
C SER A 91 -23.70 6.39 -1.32
N THR A 92 -22.99 6.34 -0.19
CA THR A 92 -23.59 6.38 1.15
C THR A 92 -22.77 7.23 2.12
N SER A 93 -23.41 8.16 2.81
CA SER A 93 -22.80 8.91 3.92
C SER A 93 -22.77 8.12 5.24
N ASN A 94 -23.03 6.81 5.19
CA ASN A 94 -23.17 5.96 6.37
C ASN A 94 -21.79 5.50 6.86
N ARG A 95 -21.37 6.05 7.99
CA ARG A 95 -20.08 5.75 8.62
C ARG A 95 -19.91 4.26 8.94
N GLU A 96 -20.98 3.58 9.34
CA GLU A 96 -20.92 2.16 9.71
C GLU A 96 -20.56 1.27 8.51
N GLU A 97 -21.10 1.58 7.32
CA GLU A 97 -20.78 0.83 6.09
C GLU A 97 -19.31 0.99 5.70
N ILE A 98 -18.76 2.22 5.82
CA ILE A 98 -17.35 2.51 5.56
C ILE A 98 -16.46 1.74 6.54
N GLU A 99 -16.82 1.73 7.83
CA GLU A 99 -16.08 1.01 8.86
C GLU A 99 -16.12 -0.51 8.65
N LEU A 100 -17.30 -1.08 8.37
CA LEU A 100 -17.46 -2.50 8.04
C LEU A 100 -16.65 -2.91 6.82
N GLN A 101 -16.60 -2.06 5.80
CA GLN A 101 -15.84 -2.34 4.61
C GLN A 101 -14.33 -2.30 4.85
N GLY A 102 -13.85 -1.33 5.64
CA GLY A 102 -12.47 -1.29 6.10
C GLY A 102 -12.09 -2.55 6.90
N GLN A 103 -12.98 -3.00 7.80
CA GLN A 103 -12.80 -4.25 8.54
C GLN A 103 -12.79 -5.47 7.62
N ALA A 104 -13.68 -5.53 6.63
CA ALA A 104 -13.72 -6.61 5.65
C ALA A 104 -12.41 -6.68 4.82
N LEU A 105 -11.85 -5.53 4.44
CA LEU A 105 -10.54 -5.46 3.79
C LEU A 105 -9.43 -5.99 4.70
N LEU A 106 -9.38 -5.54 5.97
CA LEU A 106 -8.37 -5.99 6.91
C LEU A 106 -8.49 -7.49 7.22
N TYR A 107 -9.71 -8.00 7.35
CA TYR A 107 -9.97 -9.43 7.53
C TYR A 107 -9.49 -10.23 6.31
N GLY A 108 -9.85 -9.80 5.10
CA GLY A 108 -9.37 -10.41 3.87
C GLY A 108 -7.84 -10.40 3.82
N LEU A 109 -7.23 -9.24 4.04
CA LEU A 109 -5.79 -9.04 4.02
C LEU A 109 -5.07 -9.94 5.04
N LEU A 110 -5.54 -10.02 6.28
CA LEU A 110 -4.81 -10.73 7.33
C LEU A 110 -5.12 -12.23 7.29
N VAL A 111 -6.39 -12.61 7.22
CA VAL A 111 -6.82 -14.01 7.36
C VAL A 111 -6.60 -14.79 6.07
N VAL A 112 -6.93 -14.22 4.91
CA VAL A 112 -6.72 -14.93 3.63
C VAL A 112 -5.23 -15.05 3.34
N THR A 113 -4.45 -13.98 3.51
CA THR A 113 -3.00 -14.04 3.32
C THR A 113 -2.35 -15.03 4.27
N GLN A 114 -2.72 -15.04 5.56
CA GLN A 114 -2.21 -16.03 6.51
C GLN A 114 -2.49 -17.47 6.07
N ARG A 115 -3.71 -17.76 5.60
CA ARG A 115 -4.06 -19.10 5.08
C ARG A 115 -3.21 -19.49 3.89
N TYR A 116 -2.99 -18.58 2.94
CA TYR A 116 -2.12 -18.86 1.78
C TYR A 116 -0.67 -19.09 2.20
N LEU A 117 -0.14 -18.29 3.12
CA LEU A 117 1.22 -18.47 3.61
C LEU A 117 1.41 -19.83 4.31
N MET A 118 0.42 -20.29 5.07
CA MET A 118 0.44 -21.63 5.69
C MET A 118 0.42 -22.79 4.68
N THR A 119 0.01 -22.56 3.43
CA THR A 119 0.02 -23.59 2.37
C THR A 119 1.31 -23.66 1.57
N LEU A 120 2.23 -22.70 1.78
CA LEU A 120 3.51 -22.61 1.10
C LEU A 120 4.67 -23.24 1.89
N GLU A 121 4.41 -23.66 3.14
CA GLU A 121 5.29 -24.51 3.96
C GLU A 121 4.96 -26.00 3.77
#